data_AF-A0A5N7Y6C4-F1
#
_entry.id   AF-A0A5N7Y6C4-F1
#
_cell.length_a   1.000
_cell.length_b   1.000
_cell.length_c   1.000
_cell.angle_alpha   90.00
_cell.angle_beta   90.00
_cell.angle_gamma   90.00
#
_symmetry.space_group_name_H-M   'P 1'
#
loop_
_entity.id
_entity.type
_entity.pdbx_description
1 polymer ?
#
loop_
_entity_poly.entity_id
_entity_poly.type
_entity_poly.pdbx_seq_one_letter_code
_entity_poly.pdbx_strand_id
1 'polypeptide(L)'
;MSSKTAQLNELIEITRDGKHFYEHAHDEVKDVRLQALFRDMVRAKTQVIDALSVKVAANQSEPASGGTMLGKLRQFYADTRATLSKDEDAAYVAQLEEAEDRILHAFEDALESADPDVRVLLAVEMPKVRACHERMRALKQNMQ
;
A
#
# COMPACT_ATOMS: atom_id res chain seq x y z
N MET A 1 18.45 -12.28 -14.21
CA MET A 1 17.17 -11.66 -13.80
C MET A 1 17.35 -10.16 -13.95
N SER A 2 16.57 -9.48 -14.79
CA SER A 2 16.74 -8.03 -15.02
C SER A 2 16.35 -7.28 -13.75
N SER A 3 17.29 -6.54 -13.15
CA SER A 3 17.11 -5.77 -11.90
C SER A 3 15.83 -4.92 -11.91
N LYS A 4 15.51 -4.35 -13.07
CA LYS A 4 14.33 -3.51 -13.34
C LYS A 4 13.01 -4.18 -12.95
N THR A 5 12.83 -5.42 -13.39
CA THR A 5 11.56 -6.13 -13.21
C THR A 5 11.37 -6.56 -11.76
N ALA A 6 12.45 -6.97 -11.10
CA ALA A 6 12.42 -7.36 -9.70
C ALA A 6 11.94 -6.19 -8.82
N GLN A 7 12.48 -4.99 -9.04
CA GLN A 7 12.05 -3.78 -8.30
C GLN A 7 10.61 -3.39 -8.58
N LEU A 8 10.19 -3.36 -9.86
CA LEU A 8 8.80 -3.06 -10.19
C LEU A 8 7.84 -4.09 -9.59
N ASN A 9 8.21 -5.37 -9.60
CA ASN A 9 7.44 -6.44 -8.98
C ASN A 9 7.37 -6.26 -7.45
N GLU A 10 8.48 -5.93 -6.79
CA GLU A 10 8.51 -5.64 -5.36
C GLU A 10 7.58 -4.47 -5.01
N LEU A 11 7.63 -3.37 -5.77
CA LEU A 11 6.71 -2.25 -5.59
C LEU A 11 5.25 -2.64 -5.80
N ILE A 12 4.97 -3.49 -6.80
CA ILE A 12 3.62 -4.03 -7.04
C ILE A 12 3.16 -4.87 -5.85
N GLU A 13 4.02 -5.74 -5.32
CA GLU A 13 3.70 -6.58 -4.17
C GLU A 13 3.42 -5.75 -2.92
N ILE A 14 4.30 -4.82 -2.56
CA ILE A 14 4.10 -3.96 -1.37
C ILE A 14 2.84 -3.09 -1.54
N THR A 15 2.58 -2.56 -2.74
CA THR A 15 1.37 -1.77 -3.00
C THR A 15 0.10 -2.63 -2.94
N ARG A 16 0.15 -3.87 -3.45
CA ARG A 16 -0.94 -4.86 -3.38
C ARG A 16 -1.20 -5.28 -1.94
N ASP A 17 -0.16 -5.47 -1.15
CA ASP A 17 -0.27 -5.77 0.28
C ASP A 17 -0.96 -4.62 1.03
N GLY A 18 -0.55 -3.37 0.76
CA GLY A 18 -1.23 -2.18 1.29
C GLY A 18 -2.70 -2.12 0.88
N LYS A 19 -3.02 -2.43 -0.37
CA LYS A 19 -4.41 -2.51 -0.87
C LYS A 19 -5.23 -3.52 -0.08
N HIS A 20 -4.73 -4.74 0.13
CA HIS A 20 -5.44 -5.75 0.90
C HIS A 20 -5.66 -5.32 2.35
N PHE A 21 -4.70 -4.59 2.94
CA PHE A 21 -4.88 -4.02 4.27
C PHE A 21 -6.03 -3.01 4.33
N TYR A 22 -6.16 -2.12 3.34
CA TYR A 22 -7.30 -1.21 3.25
C TYR A 22 -8.62 -1.91 3.02
N GLU A 23 -8.64 -2.98 2.20
CA GLU A 23 -9.85 -3.80 1.99
C GLU A 23 -10.31 -4.43 3.32
N HIS A 24 -9.37 -4.95 4.11
CA HIS A 24 -9.70 -5.52 5.41
C HIS A 24 -10.11 -4.44 6.42
N ALA A 25 -9.37 -3.33 6.51
CA ALA A 25 -9.72 -2.22 7.39
C ALA A 25 -11.10 -1.64 7.03
N HIS A 26 -11.47 -1.59 5.75
CA HIS A 26 -12.80 -1.19 5.30
C HIS A 26 -13.92 -2.08 5.88
N ASP A 27 -13.70 -3.39 5.89
CA ASP A 27 -14.72 -4.34 6.38
C ASP A 27 -14.84 -4.34 7.90
N GLU A 28 -13.78 -3.94 8.61
CA GLU A 28 -13.70 -3.94 10.07
C GLU A 28 -14.16 -2.60 10.69
N VAL A 29 -13.85 -1.46 10.07
CA VAL A 29 -14.26 -0.14 10.57
C VAL A 29 -15.76 0.06 10.45
N LYS A 30 -16.35 0.66 11.50
CA LYS A 30 -17.80 0.94 11.56
C LYS A 30 -18.16 2.34 11.07
N ASP A 31 -17.22 3.29 11.05
CA ASP A 31 -17.48 4.64 10.54
C ASP A 31 -17.54 4.64 9.00
N VAL A 32 -18.71 4.98 8.47
CA VAL A 32 -18.98 5.08 7.03
C VAL A 32 -18.03 6.05 6.31
N ARG A 33 -17.54 7.09 7.00
CA ARG A 33 -16.56 8.04 6.46
C ARG A 33 -15.19 7.40 6.27
N LEU A 34 -14.76 6.56 7.22
CA LEU A 34 -13.52 5.79 7.11
C LEU A 34 -13.62 4.75 5.99
N GLN A 35 -14.76 4.05 5.90
CA GLN A 35 -15.03 3.11 4.81
C GLN A 35 -14.92 3.78 3.43
N ALA A 36 -15.53 4.96 3.25
CA ALA A 36 -15.42 5.71 2.00
C ALA A 36 -13.96 6.08 1.68
N LEU A 37 -13.22 6.59 2.67
CA LEU A 37 -11.80 6.93 2.52
C LEU A 37 -10.95 5.71 2.13
N PHE A 38 -11.11 4.58 2.82
CA PHE A 38 -10.34 3.37 2.54
C PHE A 38 -10.64 2.83 1.16
N ARG A 39 -11.91 2.86 0.73
CA ARG A 39 -12.30 2.47 -0.63
C ARG A 39 -11.64 3.35 -1.69
N ASP A 40 -11.55 4.66 -1.44
CA ASP A 40 -10.83 5.59 -2.33
C ASP A 40 -9.33 5.27 -2.38
N MET A 41 -8.71 4.90 -1.24
CA MET A 41 -7.31 4.47 -1.20
C MET A 41 -7.08 3.15 -1.96
N VAL A 42 -7.96 2.17 -1.79
CA VAL A 42 -7.92 0.89 -2.55
C VAL A 42 -7.95 1.17 -4.06
N ARG A 43 -8.79 2.12 -4.49
CA ARG A 43 -8.89 2.51 -5.91
C ARG A 43 -7.61 3.18 -6.40
N ALA A 44 -7.07 4.13 -5.63
CA ALA A 44 -5.81 4.79 -5.96
C ALA A 44 -4.65 3.79 -6.08
N LYS A 45 -4.52 2.86 -5.13
CA LYS A 45 -3.50 1.80 -5.17
C LYS A 45 -3.67 0.86 -6.35
N THR A 46 -4.91 0.49 -6.67
CA THR A 46 -5.19 -0.36 -7.85
C THR A 46 -4.70 0.30 -9.13
N GLN A 47 -4.92 1.61 -9.29
CA GLN A 47 -4.42 2.35 -10.46
C GLN A 47 -2.89 2.37 -10.54
N VAL A 48 -2.20 2.53 -9.39
CA VAL A 48 -0.74 2.48 -9.33
C VAL A 48 -0.24 1.07 -9.70
N ILE A 49 -0.84 0.02 -9.13
CA ILE A 49 -0.50 -1.38 -9.44
C ILE A 49 -0.68 -1.65 -10.93
N ASP A 50 -1.79 -1.23 -11.54
CA ASP A 50 -2.06 -1.43 -12.96
C ASP A 50 -1.03 -0.70 -13.82
N ALA A 51 -0.69 0.55 -13.49
CA ALA A 51 0.33 1.33 -14.20
C ALA A 51 1.72 0.67 -14.16
N LEU A 52 2.13 0.18 -12.98
CA LEU A 52 3.37 -0.57 -12.80
C LEU A 52 3.33 -1.92 -13.53
N SER A 53 2.22 -2.64 -13.44
CA SER A 53 2.03 -3.96 -14.05
C SER A 53 2.09 -3.91 -15.57
N VAL A 54 1.50 -2.88 -16.19
CA VAL A 54 1.60 -2.65 -17.65
C VAL A 54 3.07 -2.49 -18.06
N LYS A 55 3.88 -1.79 -17.26
CA LYS A 55 5.30 -1.60 -17.53
C LYS A 55 6.10 -2.90 -17.36
N VAL A 56 5.77 -3.73 -16.37
CA VAL A 56 6.37 -5.05 -16.16
C VAL A 56 6.04 -6.01 -17.31
N ALA A 57 4.77 -6.08 -17.70
CA ALA A 57 4.30 -6.93 -18.79
C ALA A 57 4.94 -6.54 -20.14
N ALA A 58 5.13 -5.24 -20.39
CA ALA A 58 5.85 -4.74 -21.57
C ALA A 58 7.33 -5.18 -21.59
N ASN A 59 7.93 -5.49 -20.42
CA ASN A 59 9.31 -5.95 -20.28
C ASN A 59 9.44 -7.49 -20.21
N GLN A 60 8.43 -8.24 -20.67
CA GLN A 60 8.44 -9.72 -20.82
C GLN A 60 8.77 -10.49 -19.53
N SER A 61 8.14 -10.15 -18.41
CA SER A 61 8.26 -10.94 -17.18
C SER A 61 6.88 -11.11 -16.55
N GLU A 62 6.57 -12.32 -16.09
CA GLU A 62 5.33 -12.59 -15.38
C GLU A 62 5.24 -11.71 -14.13
N PRO A 63 4.10 -11.05 -13.88
CA PRO A 63 3.90 -10.25 -12.68
C PRO A 63 4.00 -11.17 -11.45
N ALA A 64 4.71 -10.70 -10.42
CA ALA A 64 4.86 -11.48 -9.20
C ALA A 64 3.48 -11.74 -8.56
N SER A 65 3.26 -13.02 -8.24
CA SER A 65 2.03 -13.55 -7.67
C SER A 65 2.37 -14.09 -6.29
N GLY A 66 2.67 -13.20 -5.33
CA GLY A 66 3.09 -13.59 -3.99
C GLY A 66 2.66 -12.60 -2.92
N GLY A 67 1.46 -12.77 -2.37
CA GLY A 67 1.01 -12.00 -1.21
C GLY A 67 1.71 -12.46 0.06
N THR A 68 2.86 -11.88 0.39
CA THR A 68 3.64 -12.20 1.59
C THR A 68 2.94 -11.72 2.88
N MET A 69 2.00 -10.79 2.77
CA MET A 69 1.37 -10.11 3.92
C MET A 69 -0.02 -10.64 4.31
N LEU A 70 -0.60 -11.57 3.54
CA LEU A 70 -1.90 -12.17 3.86
C LEU A 70 -1.92 -12.84 5.26
N GLY A 71 -0.80 -13.44 5.66
CA GLY A 71 -0.62 -14.04 6.99
C GLY A 71 -0.55 -12.99 8.11
N LYS A 72 0.11 -11.85 7.86
CA LYS A 72 0.21 -10.75 8.84
C LYS A 72 -1.13 -10.08 9.07
N LEU A 73 -1.95 -9.92 8.01
CA LEU A 73 -3.33 -9.43 8.15
C LEU A 73 -4.15 -10.30 9.11
N ARG A 74 -4.10 -11.62 8.92
CA ARG A 74 -4.88 -12.56 9.72
C ARG A 74 -4.45 -12.61 11.18
N GLN A 75 -3.13 -12.50 11.41
CA GLN A 75 -2.57 -12.43 12.75
C GLN A 75 -2.95 -11.12 13.44
N PHE A 76 -2.91 -10.00 12.70
CA PHE A 76 -3.34 -8.70 13.22
C PHE A 76 -4.82 -8.69 13.61
N TYR A 77 -5.70 -9.25 12.77
CA TYR A 77 -7.12 -9.43 13.10
C TYR A 77 -7.33 -10.17 14.43
N ALA A 78 -6.53 -11.22 14.66
CA ALA A 78 -6.60 -11.97 15.91
C ALA A 78 -6.14 -11.12 17.11
N ASP A 79 -5.07 -10.32 16.94
CA ASP A 79 -4.55 -9.43 17.99
C ASP A 79 -5.50 -8.26 18.29
N THR A 80 -6.08 -7.59 17.29
CA THR A 80 -7.08 -6.53 17.52
C THR A 80 -8.32 -7.07 18.21
N ARG A 81 -8.82 -8.24 17.80
CA ARG A 81 -9.99 -8.85 18.45
C ARG A 81 -9.70 -9.34 19.88
N ALA A 82 -8.47 -9.78 20.17
CA ALA A 82 -8.04 -10.15 21.51
C ALA A 82 -7.87 -8.91 22.41
N THR A 83 -7.48 -7.78 21.82
CA THR A 83 -7.34 -6.50 22.49
C THR A 83 -8.71 -5.81 22.52
N LEU A 84 -9.55 -6.13 23.51
CA LEU A 84 -10.87 -5.53 23.83
C LEU A 84 -10.82 -3.99 24.03
N SER A 85 -10.36 -3.23 23.05
CA SER A 85 -10.16 -1.79 23.12
C SER A 85 -11.21 -1.06 22.28
N LYS A 86 -11.65 0.09 22.79
CA LYS A 86 -12.59 0.99 22.09
C LYS A 86 -11.99 1.68 20.86
N ASP A 87 -10.70 1.50 20.61
CA ASP A 87 -9.92 2.21 19.59
C ASP A 87 -9.43 1.29 18.46
N GLU A 88 -10.20 0.25 18.12
CA GLU A 88 -9.92 -0.64 16.98
C GLU A 88 -9.64 0.17 15.70
N ASP A 89 -10.44 1.20 15.43
CA ASP A 89 -10.28 2.08 14.25
C ASP A 89 -8.91 2.80 14.27
N ALA A 90 -8.45 3.28 15.43
CA ALA A 90 -7.15 3.95 15.56
C ALA A 90 -5.98 2.97 15.39
N ALA A 91 -6.13 1.73 15.85
CA ALA A 91 -5.13 0.68 15.66
C ALA A 91 -4.99 0.31 14.16
N TYR A 92 -6.09 0.18 13.42
CA TYR A 92 -6.07 -0.02 11.97
C TYR A 92 -5.39 1.16 11.26
N VAL A 93 -5.72 2.39 11.65
CA VAL A 93 -5.16 3.61 11.09
C VAL A 93 -3.65 3.71 11.32
N ALA A 94 -3.15 3.33 12.50
CA ALA A 94 -1.73 3.31 12.79
C ALA A 94 -0.97 2.31 11.91
N GLN A 95 -1.52 1.12 11.69
CA GLN A 95 -0.91 0.10 10.83
C GLN A 95 -0.97 0.46 9.34
N LEU A 96 -2.07 1.06 8.90
CA LEU A 96 -2.20 1.59 7.54
C LEU A 96 -1.14 2.65 7.28
N GLU A 97 -0.88 3.53 8.24
CA GLU A 97 0.16 4.54 8.12
C GLU A 97 1.56 3.92 8.03
N GLU A 98 1.87 2.90 8.84
CA GLU A 98 3.13 2.15 8.72
C GLU A 98 3.26 1.44 7.35
N ALA A 99 2.16 0.90 6.82
CA ALA A 99 2.15 0.28 5.50
C ALA A 99 2.41 1.32 4.40
N GLU A 100 1.79 2.51 4.49
CA GLU A 100 2.05 3.60 3.55
C GLU A 100 3.48 4.14 3.64
N ASP A 101 4.04 4.23 4.85
CA ASP A 101 5.43 4.64 5.05
C ASP A 101 6.40 3.65 4.39
N ARG A 102 6.17 2.33 4.55
CA ARG A 102 6.95 1.30 3.85
C ARG A 102 6.83 1.41 2.33
N ILE A 103 5.63 1.69 1.81
CA ILE A 103 5.44 1.89 0.36
C ILE A 103 6.25 3.12 -0.09
N LEU A 104 6.15 4.24 0.63
CA LEU A 104 6.91 5.44 0.30
C LEU A 104 8.41 5.18 0.29
N HIS A 105 8.94 4.51 1.32
CA HIS A 105 10.35 4.17 1.43
C HIS A 105 10.80 3.25 0.29
N ALA A 106 10.02 2.20 -0.01
CA ALA A 106 10.33 1.30 -1.12
C ALA A 106 10.35 2.03 -2.48
N PHE A 107 9.44 3.00 -2.68
CA PHE A 107 9.45 3.86 -3.87
C PHE A 107 10.68 4.78 -3.93
N GLU A 108 11.11 5.35 -2.80
CA GLU A 108 12.32 6.17 -2.69
C GLU A 108 13.58 5.33 -2.97
N ASP A 109 13.73 4.16 -2.34
CA ASP A 109 14.83 3.22 -2.57
C ASP A 109 14.87 2.74 -4.03
N ALA A 110 13.70 2.43 -4.60
CA ALA A 110 13.58 2.06 -5.99
C ALA A 110 13.98 3.21 -6.91
N LEU A 111 13.64 4.47 -6.60
CA LEU A 111 14.05 5.62 -7.40
C LEU A 111 15.57 5.82 -7.46
N GLU A 112 16.29 5.53 -6.38
CA GLU A 112 17.74 5.67 -6.32
C GLU A 112 18.47 4.63 -7.18
N SER A 113 17.92 3.41 -7.24
CA SER A 113 18.54 2.27 -7.91
C SER A 113 17.89 1.90 -9.25
N ALA A 114 16.77 2.54 -9.60
CA ALA A 114 16.06 2.33 -10.84
C ALA A 114 16.76 2.96 -12.05
N ASP A 115 16.65 2.25 -13.17
CA ASP A 115 17.01 2.78 -14.47
C ASP A 115 16.16 4.00 -14.89
N PRO A 116 16.64 4.83 -15.83
CA PRO A 116 15.98 6.07 -16.25
C PRO A 116 14.49 5.92 -16.61
N ASP A 117 14.13 4.87 -17.35
CA ASP A 117 12.75 4.63 -17.78
C ASP A 117 11.79 4.30 -16.63
N VAL A 118 12.29 3.58 -15.61
CA VAL A 118 11.54 3.24 -14.40
C VAL A 118 11.51 4.45 -13.47
N ARG A 119 12.62 5.17 -13.35
CA ARG A 119 12.73 6.39 -12.55
C ARG A 119 11.73 7.46 -13.00
N VAL A 120 11.52 7.64 -14.31
CA VAL A 120 10.50 8.56 -14.85
C VAL A 120 9.09 8.14 -14.44
N LEU A 121 8.78 6.84 -14.48
CA LEU A 121 7.48 6.33 -14.04
C LEU A 121 7.27 6.53 -12.54
N LEU A 122 8.27 6.17 -11.72
CA LEU A 122 8.22 6.35 -10.28
C LEU A 122 8.11 7.83 -9.90
N ALA A 123 8.81 8.73 -10.60
CA ALA A 123 8.70 10.17 -10.37
C ALA A 123 7.29 10.72 -10.67
N VAL A 124 6.55 10.11 -11.60
CA VAL A 124 5.15 10.47 -11.91
C VAL A 124 4.17 9.93 -10.87
N GLU A 125 4.43 8.73 -10.33
CA GLU A 125 3.56 8.09 -9.34
C GLU A 125 3.87 8.54 -7.89
N MET A 126 5.10 8.96 -7.60
CA MET A 126 5.55 9.36 -6.26
C MET A 126 4.69 10.47 -5.60
N PRO A 127 4.25 11.53 -6.31
CA PRO A 127 3.33 12.51 -5.74
C PRO A 127 2.01 11.90 -5.28
N LYS A 128 1.51 10.87 -5.99
CA LYS A 128 0.28 10.16 -5.61
C LYS A 128 0.49 9.32 -4.36
N VAL A 129 1.60 8.57 -4.29
CA VAL A 129 1.97 7.78 -3.10
C VAL A 129 2.14 8.68 -1.88
N ARG A 130 2.86 9.79 -2.04
CA ARG A 130 3.05 10.79 -0.97
C ARG A 130 1.71 11.39 -0.52
N ALA A 131 0.81 11.73 -1.45
CA ALA A 131 -0.52 12.22 -1.12
C ALA A 131 -1.37 11.17 -0.37
N CYS A 132 -1.25 9.88 -0.70
CA CYS A 132 -1.91 8.81 0.06
C CYS A 132 -1.35 8.71 1.49
N HIS A 133 -0.03 8.71 1.65
CA HIS A 133 0.62 8.69 2.96
C HIS A 133 0.23 9.91 3.81
N GLU A 134 0.27 11.13 3.25
CA GLU A 134 -0.12 12.35 3.96
C GLU A 134 -1.59 12.32 4.41
N ARG A 135 -2.50 11.81 3.59
CA ARG A 135 -3.90 11.63 3.97
C ARG A 135 -4.05 10.66 5.14
N MET A 136 -3.32 9.55 5.12
CA MET A 136 -3.36 8.56 6.19
C MET A 136 -2.78 9.11 7.51
N ARG A 137 -1.69 9.86 7.40
CA ARG A 137 -1.06 10.54 8.54
C ARG A 137 -1.95 11.62 9.13
N ALA A 138 -2.59 12.44 8.29
CA ALA A 138 -3.57 13.44 8.75
C ALA A 138 -4.78 12.77 9.41
N LEU A 139 -5.25 11.63 8.87
CA LEU A 139 -6.33 10.86 9.48
C LEU A 139 -5.93 10.34 10.87
N LYS A 140 -4.72 9.79 11.01
CA LYS A 140 -4.16 9.36 12.30
C LYS A 140 -4.10 10.50 13.31
N GLN A 141 -3.61 11.67 12.90
CA GLN A 141 -3.54 12.86 13.76
C GLN A 141 -4.92 13.34 14.23
N ASN A 142 -5.94 13.23 13.37
CA ASN A 142 -7.31 13.62 13.73
C ASN A 142 -8.00 12.62 14.70
N MET A 143 -7.42 11.43 14.89
CA MET A 143 -7.95 10.38 15.76
C MET A 143 -7.20 10.26 17.11
N GLN A 144 -6.09 10.98 17.28
CA GLN A 144 -5.33 11.09 18.55
C GLN A 144 -5.78 12.30 19.35
#